data_AF-A0A3D4EVT0-F1
#
_entry.id   AF-A0A3D4EVT0-F1
#
_cell.length_a   1.000
_cell.length_b   1.000
_cell.length_c   1.000
_cell.angle_alpha   90.00
_cell.angle_beta   90.00
_cell.angle_gamma   90.00
#
_symmetry.space_group_name_H-M   'P 1'
#
loop_
_entity.id
_entity.type
_entity.pdbx_description
1 polymer ?
#
loop_
_entity_poly.entity_id
_entity_poly.type
_entity_poly.pdbx_seq_one_letter_code
_entity_poly.pdbx_strand_id
1 'polypeptide(L)'
;SHKAQLLGLIAEYVRSLPEHAAQVRIQQLKAEIDEIHFSWSGPTTEKSAVSYRIQGPSLIIEYACQLFIPERPFDHIHTIYRDPSNEYGHRFMNPSTRD
;
A
#
# COMPACT_ATOMS: atom_id res chain seq x y z
N SER A 1 -1.40 -16.53 -9.08
CA SER A 1 -2.20 -16.72 -7.84
C SER A 1 -2.58 -15.36 -7.29
N HIS A 2 -3.64 -15.27 -6.48
CA HIS A 2 -4.06 -13.99 -5.87
C HIS A 2 -2.94 -13.33 -5.05
N LYS A 3 -2.12 -14.12 -4.34
CA LYS A 3 -0.95 -13.62 -3.59
C LYS A 3 0.09 -12.93 -4.49
N ALA A 4 0.36 -13.49 -5.68
CA ALA A 4 1.29 -12.89 -6.63
C ALA A 4 0.75 -11.57 -7.21
N GLN A 5 -0.57 -11.48 -7.46
CA GLN A 5 -1.22 -10.25 -7.90
C GLN A 5 -1.19 -9.17 -6.82
N LEU A 6 -1.48 -9.55 -5.56
CA LEU A 6 -1.39 -8.66 -4.41
C LEU A 6 0.03 -8.11 -4.23
N LEU A 7 1.05 -8.98 -4.29
CA LEU A 7 2.44 -8.55 -4.20
C LEU A 7 2.83 -7.62 -5.36
N GLY A 8 2.33 -7.89 -6.57
CA GLY A 8 2.51 -7.00 -7.72
C GLY A 8 1.95 -5.61 -7.48
N LEU A 9 0.72 -5.52 -6.97
CA LEU A 9 0.07 -4.25 -6.62
C LEU A 9 0.85 -3.50 -5.52
N ILE A 10 1.27 -4.19 -4.46
CA ILE A 10 2.10 -3.62 -3.39
C ILE A 10 3.41 -3.05 -3.97
N ALA A 11 4.02 -3.77 -4.91
CA ALA A 11 5.28 -3.37 -5.51
C ALA A 11 5.17 -2.06 -6.32
N GLU A 12 4.00 -1.74 -6.90
CA GLU A 12 3.78 -0.43 -7.56
C GLU A 12 3.99 0.74 -6.58
N TYR A 13 3.55 0.58 -5.34
CA TYR A 13 3.76 1.60 -4.31
C TYR A 13 5.21 1.64 -3.84
N VAL A 14 5.78 0.48 -3.55
CA VAL A 14 7.14 0.35 -2.98
C VAL A 14 8.21 0.85 -3.94
N ARG A 15 8.00 0.72 -5.26
CA ARG A 15 8.93 1.23 -6.30
C ARG A 15 9.06 2.76 -6.36
N SER A 16 8.28 3.49 -5.56
CA SER A 16 8.53 4.93 -5.34
C SER A 16 9.82 5.18 -4.52
N LEU A 17 10.33 4.16 -3.83
CA LEU A 17 11.61 4.19 -3.12
C LEU A 17 12.79 3.98 -4.10
N PRO A 18 14.03 4.38 -3.72
CA PRO A 18 15.23 3.99 -4.46
C PRO A 18 15.33 2.48 -4.62
N GLU A 19 15.78 2.01 -5.78
CA GLU A 19 15.75 0.59 -6.20
C GLU A 19 16.20 -0.39 -5.12
N HIS A 20 17.34 -0.13 -4.48
CA HIS A 20 17.87 -1.00 -3.42
C HIS A 20 16.91 -1.09 -2.21
N ALA A 21 16.37 0.06 -1.77
CA ALA A 21 15.41 0.10 -0.67
C ALA A 21 14.08 -0.56 -1.05
N ALA A 22 13.62 -0.37 -2.29
CA ALA A 22 12.43 -1.01 -2.81
C ALA A 22 12.58 -2.54 -2.83
N GLN A 23 13.72 -3.05 -3.29
CA GLN A 23 13.99 -4.49 -3.33
C GLN A 23 13.97 -5.11 -1.93
N VAL A 24 14.64 -4.48 -0.95
CA VAL A 24 14.62 -4.93 0.45
C VAL A 24 13.20 -4.94 0.99
N ARG A 25 12.44 -3.85 0.77
CA ARG A 25 11.08 -3.74 1.26
C ARG A 25 10.12 -4.75 0.62
N ILE A 26 10.26 -5.02 -0.67
CA ILE A 26 9.47 -6.07 -1.35
C ILE A 26 9.75 -7.45 -0.76
N GLN A 27 11.01 -7.78 -0.43
CA GLN A 27 11.32 -9.06 0.20
C GLN A 27 10.71 -9.19 1.60
N GLN A 28 10.74 -8.12 2.40
CA GLN A 28 10.08 -8.08 3.71
C GLN A 28 8.58 -8.34 3.58
N LEU A 29 7.91 -7.61 2.68
CA LEU A 29 6.47 -7.74 2.46
C LEU A 29 6.07 -9.09 1.85
N LYS A 30 6.95 -9.69 1.05
CA LYS A 30 6.77 -11.05 0.54
C LYS A 30 6.82 -12.09 1.66
N ALA A 31 7.64 -11.89 2.69
CA ALA A 31 7.73 -12.81 3.82
C ALA A 31 6.46 -12.82 4.69
N GLU A 32 5.75 -11.70 4.77
CA GLU A 32 4.49 -11.57 5.52
C GLU A 32 3.23 -11.61 4.64
N ILE A 33 3.34 -11.96 3.35
CA ILE A 33 2.24 -11.87 2.36
C ILE A 33 0.97 -12.63 2.75
N ASP A 34 1.11 -13.65 3.59
CA ASP A 34 0.02 -14.48 4.08
C ASP A 34 -0.85 -13.78 5.14
N GLU A 35 -0.31 -12.73 5.76
CA GLU A 35 -0.98 -11.88 6.74
C GLU A 35 -1.44 -10.54 6.13
N ILE A 36 -1.20 -10.33 4.83
CA ILE A 36 -1.64 -9.13 4.13
C ILE A 36 -3.01 -9.37 3.49
N HIS A 37 -3.97 -8.54 3.85
CA HIS A 37 -5.35 -8.59 3.39
C HIS A 37 -5.65 -7.45 2.41
N PHE A 38 -6.50 -7.75 1.42
CA PHE A 38 -7.03 -6.79 0.46
C PHE A 38 -8.53 -6.60 0.70
N SER A 39 -8.98 -5.35 0.75
CA SER A 39 -10.40 -5.00 0.77
C SER A 39 -10.72 -4.02 -0.36
N TRP A 40 -11.92 -4.16 -0.93
CA TRP A 40 -12.41 -3.38 -2.05
C TRP A 40 -13.75 -2.72 -1.70
N SER A 41 -13.95 -1.50 -2.17
CA SER A 41 -15.19 -0.77 -2.07
C SER A 41 -15.49 -0.08 -3.41
N GLY A 42 -16.74 -0.19 -3.85
CA GLY A 42 -17.22 0.36 -5.12
C GLY A 42 -17.45 -0.70 -6.20
N PRO A 43 -17.88 -0.27 -7.39
CA PRO A 43 -18.21 -1.17 -8.49
C PRO A 43 -16.96 -1.86 -9.07
N THR A 44 -17.12 -3.06 -9.63
CA THR A 44 -16.07 -3.76 -10.39
C THR A 44 -16.14 -3.49 -11.90
N THR A 45 -17.07 -2.63 -12.32
CA THR A 45 -17.20 -2.16 -13.69
C THR A 45 -16.10 -1.17 -14.03
N GLU A 46 -15.70 -1.11 -15.30
CA GLU A 46 -14.71 -0.14 -15.78
C GLU A 46 -15.16 1.30 -15.50
N LYS A 47 -14.19 2.22 -15.39
CA LYS A 47 -14.41 3.67 -15.19
C LYS A 47 -15.36 3.95 -14.02
N SER A 48 -15.11 3.30 -12.89
CA SER A 48 -15.88 3.47 -11.66
C SER A 48 -15.02 4.07 -10.56
N ALA A 49 -15.65 4.80 -9.64
CA ALA A 49 -14.96 5.37 -8.49
C ALA A 49 -14.84 4.25 -7.47
N VAL A 50 -13.60 3.90 -7.16
CA VAL A 50 -13.27 2.74 -6.35
C VAL A 50 -12.34 3.17 -5.23
N SER A 51 -12.44 2.42 -4.14
CA SER A 51 -11.48 2.51 -3.05
C SER A 51 -11.02 1.11 -2.71
N TYR A 52 -9.75 0.95 -2.39
CA TYR A 52 -9.24 -0.29 -1.84
C TYR A 52 -8.23 -0.02 -0.74
N ARG A 53 -8.08 -1.01 0.14
CA ARG A 53 -7.08 -1.01 1.19
C ARG A 53 -6.31 -2.31 1.18
N ILE A 54 -5.00 -2.19 1.33
CA ILE A 54 -4.09 -3.31 1.58
C ILE A 54 -3.58 -3.12 3.00
N GLN A 55 -3.76 -4.11 3.85
CA GLN A 55 -3.37 -4.03 5.24
C GLN A 55 -2.73 -5.33 5.71
N GLY A 56 -1.57 -5.22 6.33
CA GLY A 56 -0.87 -6.30 7.01
C GLY A 56 -0.14 -5.80 8.27
N PRO A 57 0.73 -6.62 8.87
CA PRO A 57 1.43 -6.27 10.10
C PRO A 57 2.32 -5.02 9.97
N SER A 58 3.06 -4.89 8.87
CA SER A 58 3.97 -3.77 8.63
C SER A 58 3.52 -2.86 7.48
N LEU A 59 2.32 -3.01 6.94
CA LEU A 59 1.89 -2.30 5.73
C LEU A 59 0.45 -1.80 5.82
N ILE A 60 0.26 -0.52 5.48
CA ILE A 60 -1.04 0.02 5.12
C ILE A 60 -0.90 0.79 3.79
N ILE A 61 -1.69 0.40 2.81
CA ILE A 61 -1.91 1.16 1.58
C ILE A 61 -3.39 1.44 1.45
N GLU A 62 -3.74 2.69 1.15
CA GLU A 62 -5.11 3.06 0.79
C GLU A 62 -5.10 3.75 -0.57
N TYR A 63 -6.09 3.42 -1.38
CA TYR A 63 -6.45 4.14 -2.58
C TYR A 63 -7.91 4.52 -2.46
N ALA A 64 -8.24 5.78 -2.70
CA ALA A 64 -9.62 6.25 -2.67
C ALA A 64 -9.86 7.34 -3.73
N CYS A 65 -10.85 7.13 -4.59
CA CYS A 65 -11.40 8.19 -5.41
C CYS A 65 -12.33 9.08 -4.57
N GLN A 66 -12.02 10.37 -4.44
CA GLN A 66 -12.85 11.35 -3.76
C GLN A 66 -13.93 11.90 -4.71
N LEU A 67 -15.19 11.61 -4.43
CA LEU A 67 -16.34 12.11 -5.18
C LEU A 67 -16.72 13.54 -4.74
N PHE A 68 -15.83 14.51 -4.96
CA PHE A 68 -16.08 15.91 -4.59
C PHE A 68 -16.55 16.77 -5.78
N ILE A 69 -16.25 16.33 -7.01
CA ILE A 69 -16.65 17.03 -8.23
C ILE A 69 -17.64 16.12 -9.00
N PRO A 70 -18.95 16.44 -9.01
CA PRO A 70 -19.98 15.60 -9.63
C PRO A 70 -19.72 15.28 -11.10
N GLU A 71 -19.04 16.18 -11.82
CA GLU A 71 -18.76 16.06 -13.25
C GLU A 71 -17.45 15.31 -13.55
N ARG A 72 -16.58 15.11 -12.54
CA ARG A 72 -15.23 14.53 -12.68
C ARG A 72 -14.88 13.59 -11.51
N PRO A 73 -15.67 12.52 -11.28
CA PRO A 73 -15.56 11.67 -10.10
C PRO A 73 -14.25 10.88 -9.96
N PHE A 74 -13.42 10.81 -11.02
CA PHE A 74 -12.15 10.07 -11.04
C PHE A 74 -10.92 10.97 -10.93
N ASP A 75 -11.08 12.30 -10.93
CA ASP A 75 -9.95 13.22 -11.07
C ASP A 75 -9.38 13.69 -9.73
N HIS A 76 -9.85 13.12 -8.62
CA HIS A 76 -9.33 13.39 -7.29
C HIS A 76 -9.02 12.06 -6.59
N ILE A 77 -7.79 11.60 -6.75
CA ILE A 77 -7.31 10.36 -6.15
C ILE A 77 -6.52 10.69 -4.89
N HIS A 78 -6.91 10.07 -3.78
CA HIS A 78 -6.08 10.00 -2.59
C HIS A 78 -5.39 8.64 -2.54
N THR A 79 -4.14 8.67 -2.14
CA THR A 79 -3.45 7.44 -1.80
C THR A 79 -2.49 7.64 -0.65
N ILE A 80 -2.37 6.62 0.19
CA ILE A 80 -1.41 6.59 1.30
C ILE A 80 -0.59 5.31 1.21
N TYR A 81 0.66 5.41 1.67
CA TYR A 81 1.52 4.28 1.98
C TYR A 81 2.11 4.52 3.37
N ARG A 82 2.00 3.53 4.26
CA ARG A 82 2.46 3.62 5.65
C ARG A 82 3.07 2.29 6.08
N ASP A 83 4.11 2.39 6.90
CA ASP A 83 4.65 1.28 7.69
C ASP A 83 4.38 1.57 9.18
N PRO A 84 3.32 1.00 9.78
CA PRO A 84 2.99 1.22 11.18
C PRO A 84 4.08 0.74 12.15
N SER A 85 4.94 -0.19 11.74
CA SER A 85 6.02 -0.72 12.57
C SER A 85 7.23 0.22 12.64
N ASN A 86 7.31 1.20 11.73
CA ASN A 86 8.42 2.14 11.61
C ASN A 86 7.94 3.57 11.36
N GLU A 87 6.89 3.99 12.07
CA GLU A 87 6.39 5.35 11.94
C GLU A 87 7.48 6.37 12.30
N TYR A 88 7.59 7.42 11.47
CA TYR A 88 8.57 8.50 11.65
C TYR A 88 10.02 8.02 11.85
N GLY A 89 10.38 6.84 11.31
CA GLY A 89 11.72 6.28 11.46
C GLY A 89 12.03 5.84 12.89
N HIS A 90 11.03 5.44 13.69
CA HIS A 90 11.20 4.99 15.07
C HIS A 90 12.32 3.96 15.25
N ARG A 91 12.56 3.08 14.26
CA ARG A 91 13.67 2.11 14.29
C ARG A 91 15.05 2.76 14.34
N PHE A 92 15.21 3.96 13.80
CA PHE A 92 16.46 4.71 13.87
C PHE A 92 16.62 5.47 15.20
N MET A 93 15.52 5.72 15.91
CA MET A 93 15.52 6.43 17.18
C MET A 93 15.72 5.51 18.38
N ASN A 94 15.44 4.22 18.26
CA ASN A 94 15.66 3.25 19.34
C ASN A 94 16.95 2.44 19.12
N PRO A 95 17.96 2.54 20.01
CA PRO A 95 19.23 1.81 19.87
C PRO A 95 19.08 0.29 19.80
N SER A 96 18.01 -0.28 20.37
CA SER A 96 17.80 -1.74 20.37
C SER A 96 17.20 -2.28 19.07
N THR A 97 16.83 -1.42 18.12
CA THR A 97 16.21 -1.80 16.84
C THR A 97 16.98 -1.29 15.60
N ARG A 98 18.21 -0.79 15.81
CA ARG A 98 19.16 -0.47 14.74
C ARG A 98 19.83 -1.76 14.26
N ASP A 99 19.48 -2.21 13.07
CA ASP A 99 20.21 -3.24 12.33
C ASP A 99 21.54 -2.69 11.76
#